data_AF-A0A1L9X6H6-F1
#
_entry.id   AF-A0A1L9X6H6-F1
#
_cell.length_a   1.000
_cell.length_b   1.000
_cell.length_c   1.000
_cell.angle_alpha   90.00
_cell.angle_beta   90.00
_cell.angle_gamma   90.00
#
_symmetry.space_group_name_H-M   'P 1'
#
loop_
_entity.id
_entity.type
_entity.pdbx_description
1 polymer ?
#
loop_
_entity_poly.entity_id
_entity_poly.type
_entity_poly.pdbx_seq_one_letter_code
_entity_poly.pdbx_strand_id
1 'polypeptide(L)'
;MSPFNGGFYTHPDFPTDNTSGLVTITGEQPPTLRWVFLDAQTHEVRWGSRPDSEGHVCGPFDWTKDEQRLTLDGWEGWLAVRLPDDEAGTGFWRLYFDLNDDGADLPVGAQGLEIVLKRVAAEA
;
A
#
# COMPACT_ATOMS: atom_id res chain seq x y z
N MET A 1 -1.46 19.21 -1.42
CA MET A 1 -1.29 17.75 -1.54
C MET A 1 -2.49 17.14 -0.82
N SER A 2 -3.37 16.45 -1.54
CA SER A 2 -4.53 15.80 -0.92
C SER A 2 -4.11 14.43 -0.37
N PRO A 3 -4.64 13.99 0.78
CA PRO A 3 -4.40 12.65 1.28
C PRO A 3 -4.81 11.58 0.25
N PHE A 4 -4.21 10.39 0.36
CA PHE A 4 -4.68 9.22 -0.36
C PHE A 4 -6.17 9.00 -0.09
N ASN A 5 -6.95 8.80 -1.16
CA ASN A 5 -8.37 8.49 -1.08
C ASN A 5 -8.60 7.09 -1.67
N GLY A 6 -9.02 6.17 -0.82
CA GLY A 6 -9.26 4.78 -1.17
C GLY A 6 -10.27 4.15 -0.23
N GLY A 7 -10.65 2.92 -0.54
CA GLY A 7 -11.63 2.17 0.23
C GLY A 7 -11.41 0.67 0.08
N PHE A 8 -12.17 -0.09 0.87
CA PHE A 8 -12.14 -1.54 0.81
C PHE A 8 -13.14 -2.07 -0.22
N TYR A 9 -12.73 -3.11 -0.94
CA TYR A 9 -13.55 -3.79 -1.92
C TYR A 9 -13.28 -5.29 -1.89
N THR A 10 -14.31 -6.09 -2.14
CA THR A 10 -14.16 -7.56 -2.24
C THR A 10 -13.24 -7.91 -3.40
N HIS A 11 -12.12 -8.55 -3.08
CA HIS A 11 -11.20 -9.03 -4.10
C HIS A 11 -11.73 -10.34 -4.70
N PRO A 12 -11.81 -10.50 -6.03
CA PRO A 12 -12.41 -11.69 -6.65
C PRO A 12 -11.70 -13.01 -6.32
N ASP A 13 -10.40 -12.94 -6.05
CA ASP A 13 -9.57 -14.10 -5.69
C ASP A 13 -9.57 -14.39 -4.19
N PHE A 14 -10.21 -13.54 -3.38
CA PHE A 14 -10.34 -13.78 -1.95
C PHE A 14 -11.61 -14.58 -1.64
N PRO A 15 -11.66 -15.27 -0.48
CA PRO A 15 -12.88 -15.86 0.03
C PRO A 15 -14.05 -14.86 0.02
N THR A 16 -15.27 -15.35 -0.17
CA THR A 16 -16.47 -14.51 -0.32
C THR A 16 -16.78 -13.60 0.88
N ASP A 17 -16.20 -13.87 2.04
CA ASP A 17 -16.27 -13.08 3.27
C ASP A 17 -15.12 -12.08 3.44
N ASN A 18 -14.22 -11.96 2.45
CA ASN A 18 -13.05 -11.09 2.51
C ASN A 18 -13.24 -9.83 1.65
N THR A 19 -13.70 -8.76 2.31
CA THR A 19 -13.80 -7.41 1.74
C THR A 19 -12.49 -6.61 1.82
N SER A 20 -11.44 -7.19 2.40
CA SER A 20 -10.22 -6.50 2.81
C SER A 20 -9.22 -6.23 1.68
N GLY A 21 -9.68 -6.11 0.44
CA GLY A 21 -8.84 -5.60 -0.66
C GLY A 21 -8.88 -4.07 -0.68
N LEU A 22 -7.75 -3.39 -0.84
CA LEU A 22 -7.69 -1.93 -0.88
C LEU A 22 -7.73 -1.43 -2.33
N VAL A 23 -8.57 -0.43 -2.61
CA VAL A 23 -8.70 0.19 -3.94
C VAL A 23 -8.61 1.71 -3.86
N THR A 24 -8.25 2.35 -4.97
CA THR A 24 -8.27 3.80 -5.14
C THR A 24 -8.86 4.18 -6.50
N ILE A 25 -9.37 5.40 -6.64
CA ILE A 25 -9.80 5.96 -7.91
C ILE A 25 -8.73 6.93 -8.38
N THR A 26 -8.15 6.66 -9.55
CA THR A 26 -7.10 7.51 -10.12
C THR A 26 -7.68 8.61 -11.00
N GLY A 27 -6.91 9.69 -11.17
CA GLY A 27 -7.28 10.82 -12.04
C GLY A 27 -7.12 10.56 -13.55
N GLU A 28 -7.12 9.29 -13.96
CA GLU A 28 -7.17 8.91 -15.38
C GLU A 28 -8.51 9.36 -16.00
N GLN A 29 -8.56 9.43 -17.33
CA GLN A 29 -9.79 9.77 -18.06
C GLN A 29 -10.22 8.60 -18.95
N PRO A 30 -11.31 7.87 -18.62
CA PRO A 30 -12.20 8.05 -17.46
C PRO A 30 -11.53 7.68 -16.12
N PRO A 31 -12.04 8.19 -14.98
CA PRO A 31 -11.55 7.78 -13.66
C PRO A 31 -11.66 6.26 -13.49
N THR A 32 -10.54 5.62 -13.18
CA THR A 32 -10.44 4.16 -13.13
C THR A 32 -10.23 3.70 -11.69
N LEU A 33 -10.97 2.67 -11.28
CA LEU A 33 -10.72 1.96 -10.03
C LEU A 33 -9.47 1.09 -10.19
N ARG A 34 -8.49 1.29 -9.31
CA ARG A 34 -7.22 0.57 -9.27
C ARG A 34 -7.06 -0.14 -7.94
N TRP A 35 -6.51 -1.36 -7.98
CA TRP A 35 -6.16 -2.12 -6.79
C TRP A 35 -4.86 -1.58 -6.20
N VAL A 36 -4.78 -1.51 -4.88
CA VAL A 36 -3.55 -1.28 -4.14
C VAL A 36 -3.06 -2.63 -3.63
N PHE A 37 -1.78 -2.91 -3.84
CA PHE A 37 -1.17 -4.18 -3.48
C PHE A 37 0.29 -3.98 -3.09
N LEU A 38 0.82 -4.90 -2.31
CA LEU A 38 2.24 -4.95 -1.97
C LEU A 38 2.95 -5.82 -3.00
N ASP A 39 3.92 -5.26 -3.70
CA ASP A 39 4.77 -5.97 -4.65
C ASP A 39 5.58 -7.04 -3.89
N ALA A 40 5.28 -8.31 -4.16
CA ALA A 40 5.91 -9.45 -3.49
C ALA A 40 7.43 -9.59 -3.73
N GLN A 41 8.00 -8.86 -4.69
CA GLN A 41 9.45 -8.89 -4.97
C GLN A 41 10.17 -7.70 -4.35
N THR A 42 9.56 -6.51 -4.38
CA THR A 42 10.23 -5.28 -3.94
C THR A 42 9.76 -4.78 -2.59
N HIS A 43 8.67 -5.32 -2.07
CA HIS A 43 7.98 -4.84 -0.87
C HIS A 43 7.47 -3.39 -0.97
N GLU A 44 7.39 -2.83 -2.18
CA GLU A 44 6.80 -1.52 -2.44
C GLU A 44 5.27 -1.64 -2.55
N VAL A 45 4.54 -0.72 -1.95
CA VAL A 45 3.09 -0.59 -2.16
C VAL A 45 2.84 0.07 -3.50
N ARG A 46 2.20 -0.66 -4.40
CA ARG A 46 1.89 -0.27 -5.77
C ARG A 46 0.39 -0.23 -5.99
N TRP A 47 0.01 0.29 -7.15
CA TRP A 47 -1.37 0.30 -7.60
C TRP A 47 -1.46 0.00 -9.08
N GLY A 48 -2.58 -0.62 -9.49
CA GLY A 48 -2.73 -1.09 -10.86
C GLY A 48 -4.09 -1.69 -11.18
N SER A 49 -4.19 -2.24 -12.38
CA SER A 49 -5.32 -3.10 -12.76
C SER A 49 -5.27 -4.43 -11.99
N ARG A 50 -6.32 -5.24 -12.09
CA ARG A 50 -6.32 -6.58 -11.47
C ARG A 50 -5.16 -7.47 -11.99
N PRO A 51 -4.91 -7.58 -13.31
CA PRO A 51 -3.75 -8.32 -13.82
C PRO A 51 -2.41 -7.84 -13.22
N ASP A 52 -2.24 -6.54 -13.01
CA ASP A 52 -1.00 -6.00 -12.43
C ASP A 52 -0.80 -6.43 -10.97
N SER A 53 -1.87 -6.83 -10.28
CA SER A 53 -1.84 -7.29 -8.89
C SER A 53 -1.68 -8.81 -8.76
N GLU A 54 -1.76 -9.57 -9.85
CA GLU A 54 -1.66 -11.02 -9.82
C GLU A 54 -0.28 -11.49 -9.35
N GLY A 55 -0.25 -12.38 -8.36
CA GLY A 55 1.00 -12.86 -7.75
C GLY A 55 1.61 -11.92 -6.70
N HIS A 56 0.95 -10.80 -6.41
CA HIS A 56 1.32 -9.87 -5.34
C HIS A 56 0.38 -9.99 -4.13
N VAL A 57 0.70 -9.28 -3.05
CA VAL A 57 -0.09 -9.33 -1.80
C VAL A 57 -1.17 -8.25 -1.85
N CYS A 58 -2.41 -8.67 -2.12
CA CYS A 58 -3.58 -7.78 -2.19
C CYS A 58 -4.32 -7.61 -0.85
N GLY A 59 -3.80 -8.14 0.26
CA GLY A 59 -4.45 -8.12 1.55
C GLY A 59 -4.23 -9.38 2.40
N PRO A 60 -4.97 -9.51 3.52
CA PRO A 60 -6.07 -8.63 3.92
C PRO A 60 -5.56 -7.27 4.44
N PHE A 61 -6.00 -6.19 3.81
CA PHE A 61 -5.91 -4.85 4.38
C PHE A 61 -7.08 -4.62 5.32
N ASP A 62 -6.80 -4.06 6.49
CA ASP A 62 -7.84 -3.77 7.47
C ASP A 62 -7.45 -2.55 8.31
N TRP A 63 -8.27 -2.20 9.29
CA TRP A 63 -7.91 -1.24 10.30
C TRP A 63 -7.47 -1.91 11.60
N THR A 64 -6.71 -1.17 12.39
CA THR A 64 -6.57 -1.45 13.82
C THR A 64 -7.95 -1.48 14.50
N LYS A 65 -8.06 -2.15 15.65
CA LYS A 65 -9.34 -2.32 16.39
C LYS A 65 -10.07 -1.01 16.74
N ASP A 66 -9.34 0.09 16.83
CA ASP A 66 -9.86 1.44 17.07
C ASP A 66 -10.18 2.23 15.78
N GLU A 67 -10.06 1.56 14.63
CA GLU A 67 -10.25 2.09 13.28
C GLU A 67 -9.39 3.31 12.93
N GLN A 68 -8.27 3.51 13.62
CA GLN A 68 -7.42 4.70 13.45
C GLN A 68 -6.29 4.52 12.44
N ARG A 69 -5.81 3.29 12.23
CA ARG A 69 -4.60 3.01 11.44
C ARG A 69 -4.82 1.85 10.50
N LEU A 70 -4.16 1.88 9.35
CA LEU A 70 -4.22 0.80 8.36
C LEU A 70 -3.27 -0.34 8.77
N THR A 71 -3.71 -1.58 8.59
CA THR A 71 -2.93 -2.81 8.79
C THR A 71 -2.92 -3.63 7.51
N LEU A 72 -1.87 -4.42 7.30
CA LEU A 72 -1.83 -5.49 6.31
C LEU A 72 -1.54 -6.80 7.07
N ASP A 73 -2.34 -7.82 6.80
CA ASP A 73 -2.29 -9.11 7.50
C ASP A 73 -2.34 -8.97 9.04
N GLY A 74 -3.12 -7.99 9.52
CA GLY A 74 -3.38 -7.78 10.95
C GLY A 74 -2.30 -7.01 11.73
N TRP A 75 -1.28 -6.45 11.08
CA TRP A 75 -0.25 -5.65 11.75
C TRP A 75 0.24 -4.45 10.93
N GLU A 76 1.12 -3.63 11.53
CA GLU A 76 1.52 -2.30 11.05
C GLU A 76 3.00 -2.23 10.66
N GLY A 77 3.47 -3.06 9.72
CA GLY A 77 4.85 -3.11 9.21
C GLY A 77 5.21 -2.03 8.18
N TRP A 78 4.65 -0.82 8.27
CA TRP A 78 4.81 0.19 7.22
C TRP A 78 6.15 0.91 7.28
N LEU A 79 6.75 1.10 6.10
CA LEU A 79 8.00 1.83 5.93
C LEU A 79 7.82 2.97 4.92
N ALA A 80 8.33 4.15 5.23
CA ALA A 80 8.64 5.16 4.23
C ALA A 80 10.07 4.91 3.77
N VAL A 81 10.26 4.68 2.47
CA VAL A 81 11.57 4.37 1.90
C VAL A 81 11.95 5.37 0.82
N ARG A 82 13.20 5.83 0.86
CA ARG A 82 13.83 6.59 -0.21
C ARG A 82 15.03 5.82 -0.74
N LEU A 83 15.00 5.48 -2.02
CA LEU A 83 16.09 4.77 -2.69
C LEU A 83 17.21 5.74 -3.09
N PRO A 84 18.48 5.29 -3.11
CA PRO A 84 19.63 6.13 -3.47
C PRO A 84 19.62 6.55 -4.94
N ASP A 85 19.17 5.66 -5.82
CA ASP A 85 19.14 5.83 -7.28
C ASP A 85 17.70 5.84 -7.81
N ASP A 86 16.83 6.67 -7.24
CA ASP A 86 15.52 6.90 -7.86
C ASP A 86 15.76 7.50 -9.26
N GLU A 87 15.55 6.72 -10.33
CA GLU A 87 15.89 7.06 -11.73
C GLU A 87 15.35 8.43 -12.17
N ALA A 88 14.33 8.95 -11.47
CA ALA A 88 13.77 10.28 -11.70
C ALA A 88 14.58 11.44 -11.07
N GLY A 89 15.61 11.17 -10.26
CA GLY A 89 16.44 12.16 -9.57
C GLY A 89 15.68 12.98 -8.51
N THR A 90 14.49 12.54 -8.12
CA THR A 90 13.54 13.32 -7.33
C THR A 90 13.65 13.09 -5.83
N GLY A 91 14.30 12.01 -5.40
CA GLY A 91 14.46 11.67 -3.99
C GLY A 91 13.12 11.47 -3.26
N PHE A 92 12.12 10.90 -3.95
CA PHE A 92 10.80 10.67 -3.37
C PHE A 92 10.81 9.59 -2.31
N TRP A 93 9.94 9.75 -1.32
CA TRP A 93 9.59 8.70 -0.37
C TRP A 93 8.44 7.87 -0.95
N ARG A 94 8.58 6.56 -0.84
CA ARG A 94 7.62 5.58 -1.31
C ARG A 94 7.18 4.73 -0.13
N LEU A 95 5.97 4.21 -0.20
CA LEU A 95 5.41 3.36 0.85
C LEU A 95 5.83 1.92 0.61
N TYR A 96 6.40 1.28 1.62
CA TYR A 96 6.80 -0.11 1.64
C TYR A 96 6.13 -0.82 2.82
N PHE A 97 6.14 -2.15 2.81
CA PHE A 97 5.72 -2.97 3.94
C PHE A 97 6.73 -4.07 4.20
N ASP A 98 7.22 -4.13 5.44
CA ASP A 98 8.09 -5.21 5.89
C ASP A 98 7.25 -6.46 6.16
N LEU A 99 7.22 -7.41 5.22
CA LEU A 99 6.38 -8.60 5.36
C LEU A 99 6.94 -9.58 6.41
N ASN A 100 8.27 -9.61 6.57
CA ASN A 100 8.98 -10.65 7.31
C ASN A 100 9.56 -10.16 8.64
N ASP A 101 9.36 -8.88 8.99
CA ASP A 101 9.94 -8.23 10.17
C ASP A 101 11.49 -8.23 10.14
N ASP A 102 12.05 -8.04 8.94
CA ASP A 102 13.50 -8.06 8.67
C ASP A 102 14.04 -6.75 8.04
N GLY A 103 13.20 -5.73 7.98
CA GLY A 103 13.49 -4.46 7.33
C GLY A 103 13.24 -4.46 5.82
N ALA A 104 12.35 -5.34 5.32
CA ALA A 104 11.87 -5.38 3.94
C ALA A 104 12.95 -5.53 2.84
N ASP A 105 14.10 -6.13 3.17
CA ASP A 105 15.22 -6.36 2.24
C ASP A 105 15.68 -5.11 1.46
N LEU A 106 15.70 -3.94 2.11
CA LEU A 106 16.04 -2.69 1.45
C LEU A 106 17.47 -2.69 0.87
N PRO A 107 17.69 -2.14 -0.34
CA PRO A 107 19.01 -2.11 -0.95
C PRO A 107 19.98 -1.20 -0.20
N VAL A 108 21.27 -1.50 -0.31
CA VAL A 108 22.34 -0.70 0.30
C VAL A 108 22.23 0.76 -0.13
N GLY A 109 22.24 1.67 0.84
CA GLY A 109 22.11 3.11 0.61
C GLY A 109 20.67 3.63 0.62
N ALA A 110 19.66 2.75 0.71
CA ALA A 110 18.29 3.17 0.97
C ALA A 110 18.15 3.78 2.37
N GLN A 111 17.20 4.70 2.48
CA GLN A 111 16.78 5.28 3.75
C GLN A 111 15.37 4.81 4.06
N GLY A 112 15.22 4.05 5.13
CA GLY A 112 13.92 3.58 5.64
C GLY A 112 13.55 4.27 6.95
N LEU A 113 12.27 4.58 7.11
CA LEU A 113 11.68 5.03 8.36
C LEU A 113 10.43 4.20 8.63
N GLU A 114 10.32 3.62 9.82
CA GLU A 114 9.06 3.03 10.29
C GLU A 114 8.01 4.13 10.45
N ILE A 115 6.82 3.87 9.91
CA ILE A 115 5.70 4.82 9.92
C ILE A 115 4.40 4.11 10.26
N VAL A 116 3.36 4.90 10.51
CA VAL A 116 1.99 4.41 10.63
C VAL A 116 1.11 5.14 9.63
N LEU A 117 0.18 4.43 9.03
CA LEU A 117 -0.79 5.01 8.09
C LEU A 117 -2.07 5.35 8.84
N LYS A 118 -2.20 6.62 9.22
CA LYS A 118 -3.35 7.10 9.99
C LYS A 118 -4.52 7.45 9.08
N ARG A 119 -5.71 6.95 9.42
CA ARG A 119 -6.98 7.39 8.83
C ARG A 119 -7.27 8.82 9.28
N VAL A 120 -7.58 9.69 8.34
CA VAL A 120 -8.07 11.04 8.59
C VAL A 120 -9.48 11.16 8.03
N ALA A 121 -10.38 11.80 8.78
CA ALA A 121 -11.69 12.16 8.23
C ALA A 121 -11.46 13.12 7.06
N ALA A 122 -12.13 12.90 5.93
CA ALA A 122 -12.18 13.89 4.88
C ALA A 122 -12.88 15.13 5.45
N GLU A 123 -12.18 16.26 5.57
CA GLU A 123 -12.83 17.53 5.87
C GLU A 123 -13.79 17.85 4.71
N ALA A 124 -15.05 18.12 5.07
CA ALA A 124 -16.14 18.38 4.13
C ALA A 124 -16.05 19.79 3.52
#